data_AF-A0A347AJS3-F1
#
_entry.id   AF-A0A347AJS3-F1
#
_cell.length_a   1.000
_cell.length_b   1.000
_cell.length_c   1.000
_cell.angle_alpha   90.00
_cell.angle_beta   90.00
_cell.angle_gamma   90.00
#
_symmetry.space_group_name_H-M   'P 1'
#
loop_
_entity.id
_entity.type
_entity.pdbx_description
1 polymer ?
#
loop_
_entity_poly.entity_id
_entity_poly.type
_entity_poly.pdbx_seq_one_letter_code
_entity_poly.pdbx_strand_id
1 'polypeptide(L)'
;MYRILHFSGGVHKFDLLAEHVDDVGGLLFQENHLHISRGNYFLSEEIQVIFMVPPNEVSSIKGLAREIKGEIQEIEVEEPLKRNLHYLMDVHNVLCKNGRWMSLENILKSSESSQENMLESETDIIISAELEELQECIELMLSLELVEKREIKGKLEYQSKI
;
A
#
# COMPACT_ATOMS: atom_id res chain seq x y z
N MET A 1 8.74 3.08 11.12
CA MET A 1 7.82 3.98 10.40
C MET A 1 8.25 4.10 8.95
N TYR A 2 7.38 3.69 8.03
CA TYR A 2 7.54 3.86 6.57
C TYR A 2 7.61 5.34 6.17
N ARG A 3 8.23 5.62 5.02
CA ARG A 3 8.28 6.95 4.37
C ARG A 3 7.42 6.95 3.13
N ILE A 4 6.70 8.04 2.91
CA ILE A 4 5.82 8.22 1.74
C ILE A 4 6.59 9.01 0.70
N LEU A 5 6.69 8.44 -0.49
CA LEU A 5 7.46 8.97 -1.60
C LEU A 5 6.57 9.16 -2.82
N HIS A 6 6.88 10.21 -3.58
CA HIS A 6 6.33 10.48 -4.90
C HIS A 6 7.44 10.34 -5.93
N PHE A 7 7.25 9.45 -6.88
CA PHE A 7 8.10 9.31 -8.06
C PHE A 7 7.46 10.03 -9.24
N SER A 8 8.28 10.75 -10.00
CA SER A 8 7.92 11.31 -11.31
C SER A 8 9.04 11.03 -12.30
N GLY A 9 8.73 10.41 -13.43
CA GLY A 9 9.74 10.06 -14.43
C GLY A 9 9.14 9.54 -15.73
N GLY A 10 9.98 9.17 -16.69
CA GLY A 10 9.49 8.53 -17.92
C GLY A 10 9.02 7.09 -17.65
N VAL A 11 8.12 6.58 -18.50
CA VAL A 11 7.65 5.18 -18.47
C VAL A 11 8.79 4.17 -18.59
N HIS A 12 9.89 4.56 -19.23
CA HIS A 12 10.99 3.67 -19.52
C HIS A 12 11.66 3.13 -18.24
N LYS A 13 11.53 1.81 -18.01
CA LYS A 13 12.08 1.07 -16.86
C LYS A 13 11.40 1.38 -15.51
N PHE A 14 10.18 1.93 -15.53
CA PHE A 14 9.41 2.07 -14.30
C PHE A 14 9.14 0.72 -13.61
N ASP A 15 8.93 -0.35 -14.38
CA ASP A 15 8.76 -1.71 -13.84
C ASP A 15 9.89 -2.11 -12.87
N LEU A 16 11.13 -1.67 -13.13
CA LEU A 16 12.26 -1.94 -12.21
C LEU A 16 12.09 -1.26 -10.86
N LEU A 17 11.52 -0.05 -10.84
CA LEU A 17 11.20 0.65 -9.60
C LEU A 17 10.06 -0.06 -8.87
N ALA A 18 9.03 -0.48 -9.60
CA ALA A 18 7.90 -1.19 -9.01
C ALA A 18 8.34 -2.51 -8.35
N GLU A 19 9.13 -3.32 -9.06
CA GLU A 19 9.74 -4.56 -8.54
C GLU A 19 10.60 -4.28 -7.31
N HIS A 20 11.48 -3.28 -7.38
CA HIS A 20 12.36 -2.96 -6.26
C HIS A 20 11.60 -2.45 -5.04
N VAL A 21 10.49 -1.73 -5.23
CA VAL A 21 9.62 -1.29 -4.12
C VAL A 21 8.97 -2.50 -3.44
N ASP A 22 8.53 -3.50 -4.20
CA ASP A 22 7.96 -4.74 -3.64
C ASP A 22 9.03 -5.57 -2.90
N ASP A 23 10.22 -5.72 -3.49
CA ASP A 23 11.35 -6.44 -2.89
C ASP A 23 11.77 -5.87 -1.52
N VAL A 24 11.67 -4.55 -1.34
CA VAL A 24 11.98 -3.90 -0.07
C VAL A 24 10.82 -3.92 0.93
N GLY A 25 9.68 -4.54 0.60
CA GLY A 25 8.47 -4.55 1.42
C GLY A 25 7.75 -3.20 1.45
N GLY A 26 7.86 -2.45 0.35
CA GLY A 26 7.09 -1.25 0.12
C GLY A 26 5.73 -1.53 -0.53
N LEU A 27 4.96 -0.48 -0.76
CA LEU A 27 3.63 -0.56 -1.37
C LEU A 27 3.40 0.61 -2.31
N LEU A 28 2.95 0.31 -3.53
CA LEU A 28 2.57 1.29 -4.54
C LEU A 28 1.06 1.53 -4.46
N PHE A 29 0.64 2.79 -4.39
CA PHE A 29 -0.77 3.14 -4.21
C PHE A 29 -1.50 3.54 -5.47
N GLN A 30 -0.81 4.26 -6.36
CA GLN A 30 -1.44 4.85 -7.52
C GLN A 30 -0.41 5.06 -8.62
N GLU A 31 -0.67 4.51 -9.80
CA GLU A 31 0.11 4.75 -11.01
C GLU A 31 -0.69 5.67 -11.93
N ASN A 32 -0.20 6.90 -12.14
CA ASN A 32 -0.81 7.86 -13.06
C ASN A 32 0.08 8.02 -14.30
N HIS A 33 -0.44 7.63 -15.47
CA HIS A 33 0.22 7.88 -16.76
C HIS A 33 -0.23 9.21 -17.35
N LEU A 34 0.67 10.19 -17.36
CA LEU A 34 0.48 11.50 -17.96
C LEU A 34 1.03 11.52 -19.38
N HIS A 35 0.15 11.72 -20.35
CA HIS A 35 0.53 11.92 -21.74
C HIS A 35 0.81 13.41 -21.97
N ILE A 36 2.08 13.78 -22.13
CA ILE A 36 2.46 15.15 -22.45
C ILE A 36 2.64 15.26 -23.97
N SER A 37 1.64 15.81 -24.66
CA SER A 37 1.74 16.15 -26.08
C SER A 37 2.34 17.54 -26.27
N ARG A 38 3.61 17.64 -26.69
CA ARG A 38 4.21 18.92 -27.12
C ARG A 38 4.17 19.04 -28.65
N GLY A 39 2.99 19.33 -29.20
CA GLY A 39 2.83 19.58 -30.64
C GLY A 39 3.15 18.38 -31.54
N ASN A 40 3.47 18.64 -32.81
CA ASN A 40 3.48 17.63 -33.89
C ASN A 40 4.55 16.53 -33.80
N TYR A 41 5.51 16.59 -32.88
CA TYR A 41 6.54 15.56 -32.72
C TYR A 41 6.96 15.48 -31.25
N PHE A 42 6.97 14.25 -30.70
CA PHE A 42 7.18 13.80 -29.31
C PHE A 42 5.93 13.67 -28.43
N LEU A 43 5.48 12.41 -28.30
CA LEU A 43 4.75 11.89 -27.16
C LEU A 43 5.80 11.50 -26.11
N SER A 44 5.93 12.29 -25.04
CA SER A 44 6.66 11.85 -23.84
C SER A 44 5.61 11.43 -22.81
N GLU A 45 5.52 10.13 -22.56
CA GLU A 45 4.72 9.60 -21.46
C GLU A 45 5.52 9.73 -20.15
N GLU A 46 4.90 10.37 -19.17
CA GLU A 46 5.41 10.52 -17.81
C GLU A 46 4.57 9.66 -16.86
N ILE A 47 5.21 8.96 -15.93
CA ILE A 47 4.57 8.21 -14.85
C ILE A 47 4.76 8.99 -13.56
N GLN A 48 3.67 9.14 -12.82
CA GLN A 48 3.67 9.66 -11.46
C GLN A 48 3.08 8.63 -10.51
N VAL A 49 3.83 8.27 -9.47
CA VAL A 49 3.45 7.21 -8.54
C VAL A 49 3.68 7.65 -7.09
N ILE A 50 2.69 7.39 -6.24
CA ILE A 50 2.83 7.51 -4.78
C ILE A 50 3.01 6.11 -4.19
N PHE A 51 4.01 5.97 -3.34
CA PHE A 51 4.35 4.69 -2.72
C PHE A 51 5.00 4.86 -1.36
N MET A 52 5.03 3.79 -0.58
CA MET A 52 5.62 3.76 0.76
C MET A 52 6.71 2.73 0.86
N VAL A 53 7.79 3.09 1.54
CA VAL A 53 8.96 2.23 1.70
C VAL A 53 9.54 2.30 3.10
N PRO A 54 10.25 1.26 3.56
CA PRO A 54 10.99 1.33 4.80
C PRO A 54 12.01 2.48 4.79
N PRO A 55 12.23 3.16 5.92
CA PRO A 55 13.06 4.35 5.99
C PRO A 55 14.54 4.06 5.65
N ASN A 56 15.00 2.83 5.89
CA ASN A 56 16.34 2.36 5.52
C ASN A 56 16.55 2.25 4.01
N GLU A 57 15.49 2.04 3.23
CA GLU A 57 15.56 1.76 1.80
C GLU A 57 15.34 2.99 0.92
N VAL A 58 15.00 4.14 1.52
CA VAL A 58 14.79 5.42 0.80
C VAL A 58 16.02 5.81 -0.04
N SER A 59 17.22 5.59 0.48
CA SER A 59 18.47 5.90 -0.23
C SER A 59 18.67 5.00 -1.46
N SER A 60 18.37 3.71 -1.31
CA SER A 60 18.43 2.70 -2.37
C SER A 60 17.49 3.07 -3.52
N ILE A 61 16.25 3.40 -3.17
CA ILE A 61 15.20 3.81 -4.09
C ILE A 61 15.50 5.12 -4.80
N LYS A 62 16.02 6.12 -4.09
CA LYS A 62 16.49 7.38 -4.70
C LYS A 62 17.64 7.15 -5.69
N GLY A 63 18.49 6.15 -5.44
CA GLY A 63 19.53 5.72 -6.36
C GLY A 63 18.93 5.18 -7.66
N LEU A 64 18.07 4.17 -7.55
CA LEU A 64 17.42 3.54 -8.69
C LEU A 64 16.60 4.55 -9.53
N ALA A 65 15.84 5.42 -8.87
CA ALA A 65 15.07 6.46 -9.56
C ALA A 65 15.95 7.37 -10.43
N ARG A 66 17.13 7.78 -9.94
CA ARG A 66 18.07 8.59 -10.73
C ARG A 66 18.62 7.82 -11.93
N GLU A 67 18.87 6.52 -11.79
CA GLU A 67 19.35 5.67 -12.88
C GLU A 67 18.32 5.56 -14.02
N ILE A 68 17.03 5.48 -13.67
CA ILE A 68 15.93 5.48 -14.64
C ILE A 68 15.49 6.90 -15.06
N LYS A 69 16.26 7.94 -14.69
CA LYS A 69 15.99 9.37 -15.00
C LYS A 69 14.67 9.88 -14.43
N GLY A 70 14.22 9.31 -13.32
CA GLY A 70 13.11 9.83 -12.52
C GLY A 70 13.58 10.61 -11.30
N GLU A 71 12.65 11.33 -10.71
CA GLU A 71 12.82 12.11 -9.50
C GLU A 71 11.97 11.54 -8.38
N ILE A 72 12.48 11.61 -7.16
CA ILE A 72 11.75 11.20 -5.96
C ILE A 72 11.66 12.38 -5.00
N GLN A 73 10.45 12.66 -4.58
CA GLN A 73 10.13 13.64 -3.55
C GLN A 73 9.52 12.91 -2.36
N GLU A 74 9.90 13.33 -1.15
CA GLU A 74 9.29 12.83 0.08
C GLU A 74 8.07 13.68 0.39
N ILE A 75 6.92 13.05 0.59
CA ILE A 75 5.68 13.75 0.92
C ILE A 75 5.56 13.75 2.44
N GLU A 76 5.45 14.95 3.02
CA GLU A 76 5.04 15.09 4.42
C GLU A 76 3.52 15.03 4.49
N VAL A 77 3.03 14.17 5.38
CA VAL A 77 1.62 13.81 5.45
C VAL A 77 1.14 14.02 6.87
N GLU A 78 -0.06 14.58 7.01
CA GLU A 78 -0.67 14.82 8.33
C GLU A 78 -0.80 13.52 9.13
N GLU A 79 -0.64 13.61 10.45
CA GLU A 79 -0.63 12.45 11.35
C GLU A 79 -1.87 11.53 11.22
N PRO A 80 -3.11 12.03 11.04
CA PRO A 80 -4.27 11.17 10.82
C PRO A 80 -4.13 10.30 9.56
N LEU A 81 -3.69 10.90 8.45
CA LEU A 81 -3.54 10.17 7.18
C LEU A 81 -2.37 9.18 7.26
N LYS A 82 -1.29 9.58 7.93
CA LYS A 82 -0.14 8.72 8.20
C LYS A 82 -0.52 7.49 9.03
N ARG A 83 -1.37 7.64 10.06
CA ARG A 83 -1.91 6.51 10.82
C ARG A 83 -2.70 5.55 9.93
N ASN A 84 -3.56 6.07 9.06
CA ASN A 84 -4.35 5.25 8.14
C ASN A 84 -3.45 4.47 7.17
N LEU A 85 -2.41 5.12 6.65
CA LEU A 85 -1.44 4.48 5.75
C LEU A 85 -0.61 3.39 6.46
N HIS A 86 -0.25 3.60 7.72
CA HIS A 86 0.38 2.56 8.54
C HIS A 86 -0.55 1.37 8.75
N TYR A 87 -1.81 1.63 9.09
CA TYR A 87 -2.80 0.58 9.27
C TYR A 87 -2.99 -0.25 7.99
N LEU A 88 -3.03 0.42 6.84
CA LEU A 88 -3.09 -0.24 5.54
C LEU A 88 -1.88 -1.15 5.29
N MET A 89 -0.66 -0.71 5.62
CA MET A 89 0.53 -1.56 5.52
C MET A 89 0.45 -2.79 6.41
N ASP A 90 -0.05 -2.65 7.62
CA ASP A 90 -0.13 -3.77 8.56
C ASP A 90 -1.11 -4.82 8.02
N VAL A 91 -2.27 -4.40 7.52
CA VAL A 91 -3.25 -5.28 6.86
C VAL A 91 -2.65 -5.93 5.62
N HIS A 92 -1.97 -5.14 4.77
CA HIS A 92 -1.29 -5.65 3.59
C HIS A 92 -0.26 -6.74 3.94
N ASN A 93 0.59 -6.47 4.92
CA ASN A 93 1.62 -7.39 5.39
C ASN A 93 1.00 -8.70 5.92
N VAL A 94 -0.13 -8.62 6.64
CA VAL A 94 -0.86 -9.81 7.12
C VAL A 94 -1.37 -10.64 5.94
N LEU A 95 -1.95 -10.00 4.92
CA LEU A 95 -2.45 -10.70 3.74
C LEU A 95 -1.32 -11.33 2.92
N CYS A 96 -0.21 -10.62 2.70
CA CYS A 96 0.96 -11.13 1.98
C CYS A 96 1.64 -12.28 2.73
N LYS A 97 1.87 -12.15 4.05
CA LYS A 97 2.50 -13.22 4.86
C LYS A 97 1.68 -14.51 4.86
N ASN A 98 0.36 -14.42 4.90
CA ASN A 98 -0.50 -15.60 4.95
C ASN A 98 -0.70 -16.23 3.57
N GLY A 99 -0.70 -15.44 2.48
CA GLY A 99 -0.80 -15.92 1.10
C GLY A 99 -2.09 -16.71 0.81
N ARG A 100 -3.13 -16.52 1.63
CA ARG A 100 -4.38 -17.26 1.59
C ARG A 100 -5.54 -16.30 1.75
N TRP A 101 -6.72 -16.75 1.32
CA TRP A 101 -7.98 -16.06 1.57
C TRP A 101 -8.32 -16.04 3.06
N MET A 102 -8.63 -14.86 3.59
CA MET A 102 -8.90 -14.63 5.00
C MET A 102 -10.19 -13.82 5.20
N SER A 103 -10.96 -14.15 6.23
CA SER A 103 -12.06 -13.29 6.69
C SER A 103 -11.53 -12.14 7.55
N LEU A 104 -12.34 -11.08 7.74
CA LEU A 104 -11.95 -9.91 8.54
C LEU A 104 -11.51 -10.30 9.95
N GLU A 105 -12.20 -11.25 10.59
CA GLU A 105 -11.86 -11.68 11.95
C GLU A 105 -10.49 -12.36 12.01
N ASN A 106 -10.09 -13.07 10.96
CA ASN A 106 -8.79 -13.72 10.89
C ASN A 106 -7.67 -12.73 10.58
N ILE A 107 -7.95 -11.72 9.75
CA ILE A 107 -7.02 -10.63 9.46
C ILE A 107 -6.74 -9.84 10.74
N LEU A 108 -7.80 -9.46 11.46
CA LEU A 108 -7.70 -8.72 12.72
C LEU A 108 -6.85 -9.48 13.75
N LYS A 109 -7.13 -10.77 13.97
CA LYS A 109 -6.35 -11.62 14.90
C LYS A 109 -4.87 -11.77 14.52
N SER A 110 -4.55 -11.59 13.26
CA SER A 110 -3.19 -11.75 12.74
C SER A 110 -2.42 -10.44 12.67
N SER A 111 -3.09 -9.29 12.84
CA SER A 111 -2.42 -7.99 12.84
C SER A 111 -1.72 -7.74 14.17
N GLU A 112 -0.51 -7.17 14.11
CA GLU A 112 0.26 -6.81 15.30
C GLU A 112 -0.46 -5.75 16.15
N SER A 113 -1.29 -4.90 15.51
CA SER A 113 -2.13 -3.89 16.19
C SER A 113 -3.15 -4.48 17.15
N SER A 114 -3.62 -5.71 16.92
CA SER A 114 -4.55 -6.41 17.83
C SER A 114 -3.84 -6.97 19.06
N GLN A 115 -2.52 -7.21 19.00
CA GLN A 115 -1.78 -7.83 20.10
C GLN A 115 -1.47 -6.85 21.24
N GLU A 116 -1.37 -5.55 20.96
CA GLU A 116 -1.20 -4.53 22.01
C GLU A 116 -2.51 -4.26 22.77
N ASN A 117 -3.67 -4.32 22.11
CA ASN A 117 -4.97 -4.07 22.76
C ASN A 117 -5.57 -5.32 23.44
N MET A 118 -5.19 -6.54 23.04
CA MET A 118 -5.70 -7.80 23.61
C MET A 118 -5.29 -8.07 25.06
N LEU A 119 -4.33 -7.31 25.61
CA LEU A 119 -3.94 -7.43 27.02
C LEU A 119 -4.85 -6.66 27.98
N GLU A 120 -5.68 -5.74 27.49
CA GLU A 120 -6.54 -4.90 28.34
C GLU A 120 -7.95 -4.78 27.74
N SER A 121 -8.86 -5.66 28.20
CA SER A 121 -10.32 -5.66 28.04
C SER A 121 -10.92 -6.31 26.78
N GLU A 122 -11.23 -7.61 26.93
CA GLU A 122 -12.24 -8.31 26.12
C GLU A 122 -13.63 -7.66 26.34
N THR A 123 -13.95 -6.60 25.61
CA THR A 123 -15.33 -6.11 25.50
C THR A 123 -15.78 -6.17 24.05
N ASP A 124 -16.94 -6.78 23.79
CA ASP A 124 -17.52 -6.95 22.45
C ASP A 124 -17.60 -5.64 21.66
N ILE A 125 -17.70 -4.50 22.36
CA ILE A 125 -17.76 -3.15 21.81
C ILE A 125 -16.44 -2.74 21.12
N ILE A 126 -15.29 -3.09 21.72
CA ILE A 126 -13.97 -2.76 21.16
C ILE A 126 -13.72 -3.59 19.90
N ILE A 127 -14.07 -4.88 19.93
CA ILE A 127 -13.94 -5.78 18.78
C ILE A 127 -14.82 -5.30 17.61
N SER A 128 -16.03 -4.81 17.88
CA SER A 128 -16.88 -4.25 16.82
C SER A 128 -16.30 -3.00 16.17
N ALA A 129 -15.70 -2.10 16.96
CA ALA A 129 -15.11 -0.88 16.43
C ALA A 129 -13.85 -1.17 15.59
N GLU A 130 -12.98 -2.08 16.04
CA GLU A 130 -11.79 -2.50 15.28
C GLU A 130 -12.16 -3.23 13.98
N LEU A 131 -13.27 -3.98 13.96
CA LEU A 131 -13.78 -4.60 12.75
C LEU A 131 -14.35 -3.58 11.75
N GLU A 132 -15.01 -2.52 12.22
CA GLU A 132 -15.46 -1.42 11.37
C GLU A 132 -14.27 -0.69 10.73
N GLU A 133 -13.25 -0.34 11.52
CA GLU A 133 -12.02 0.27 11.00
C GLU A 133 -11.30 -0.63 9.97
N LEU A 134 -11.24 -1.94 10.24
CA LEU A 134 -10.66 -2.91 9.30
C LEU A 134 -11.49 -3.00 8.01
N GLN A 135 -12.80 -2.96 8.11
CA GLN A 135 -13.69 -2.99 6.96
C GLN A 135 -13.47 -1.77 6.07
N GLU A 136 -13.43 -0.56 6.64
CA GLU A 136 -13.13 0.68 5.91
C GLU A 136 -11.76 0.59 5.20
N CYS A 137 -10.75 0.05 5.89
CA CYS A 137 -9.43 -0.16 5.30
C CYS A 137 -9.46 -1.15 4.12
N ILE A 138 -10.16 -2.28 4.25
CA ILE A 138 -10.28 -3.27 3.17
C ILE A 138 -11.06 -2.70 1.98
N GLU A 139 -12.11 -1.91 2.22
CA GLU A 139 -12.84 -1.21 1.16
C GLU A 139 -11.94 -0.23 0.41
N LEU A 140 -11.08 0.50 1.12
CA LEU A 140 -10.06 1.35 0.50
C LEU A 140 -9.06 0.51 -0.31
N MET A 141 -8.54 -0.58 0.24
CA MET A 141 -7.60 -1.47 -0.48
C MET A 141 -8.21 -2.10 -1.73
N LEU A 142 -9.51 -2.41 -1.72
CA LEU A 142 -10.25 -2.86 -2.91
C LEU A 142 -10.33 -1.76 -3.96
N SER A 143 -10.56 -0.51 -3.54
CA SER A 143 -10.62 0.65 -4.45
C SER A 143 -9.26 0.97 -5.10
N LEU A 144 -8.17 0.61 -4.41
CA LEU A 144 -6.78 0.74 -4.87
C LEU A 144 -6.29 -0.52 -5.61
N GLU A 145 -7.15 -1.50 -5.84
CA GLU A 145 -6.82 -2.78 -6.47
C GLU A 145 -5.68 -3.58 -5.79
N LEU A 146 -5.45 -3.38 -4.49
CA LEU A 146 -4.40 -4.10 -3.73
C LEU A 146 -4.86 -5.48 -3.24
N VAL A 147 -6.16 -5.68 -3.12
CA VAL A 147 -6.78 -6.86 -2.51
C VAL A 147 -7.90 -7.38 -3.40
N GLU A 148 -8.07 -8.70 -3.45
CA GLU A 148 -9.20 -9.36 -4.08
C GLU A 148 -10.25 -9.76 -3.04
N LYS A 149 -11.52 -9.81 -3.46
CA LYS A 149 -12.66 -10.23 -2.63
C LYS A 149 -13.34 -11.43 -3.27
N ARG A 150 -13.71 -12.41 -2.45
CA ARG A 150 -14.61 -13.50 -2.84
C ARG A 150 -15.67 -13.75 -1.78
N GLU A 151 -16.74 -14.44 -2.20
CA GLU A 151 -17.78 -14.92 -1.30
C GLU A 151 -17.89 -16.45 -1.39
N ILE A 152 -17.76 -17.13 -0.24
CA ILE A 152 -17.93 -18.58 -0.14
C ILE A 152 -18.92 -18.88 0.98
N LYS A 153 -20.02 -19.55 0.64
CA LYS A 153 -21.06 -19.98 1.60
C LYS A 153 -21.59 -18.81 2.47
N GLY A 154 -21.76 -17.63 1.87
CA GLY A 154 -22.23 -16.43 2.56
C GLY A 154 -21.18 -15.71 3.42
N LYS A 155 -19.90 -16.12 3.33
CA LYS A 155 -18.79 -15.47 4.01
C LYS A 155 -17.87 -14.76 3.03
N LEU A 156 -17.53 -13.52 3.35
CA LEU A 156 -16.57 -12.74 2.59
C LEU A 156 -15.15 -13.09 3.02
N GLU A 157 -14.28 -13.28 2.03
CA GLU A 157 -12.86 -13.51 2.23
C GLU A 157 -12.05 -12.62 1.29
N TYR A 158 -10.85 -12.27 1.74
CA TYR A 158 -9.95 -11.33 1.09
C TYR A 158 -8.55 -11.93 0.93
N GLN A 159 -7.85 -11.58 -0.15
CA GLN A 159 -6.48 -12.01 -0.42
C GLN A 159 -5.70 -10.86 -1.07
N SER A 160 -4.40 -10.74 -0.80
CA SER A 160 -3.54 -9.81 -1.57
C SER A 160 -3.51 -10.19 -3.06
N LYS A 161 -3.52 -9.19 -3.94
CA LYS A 161 -3.43 -9.37 -5.40
C LYS A 161 -1.98 -9.57 -5.89
N ILE A 162 -1.00 -9.32 -5.01
CA ILE A 162 0.45 -9.40 -5.27
C ILE A 162 0.95 -10.83 -5.09
#